data_AF-A0A9R1K3M3-F1
#
_entry.id   AF-A0A9R1K3M3-F1
#
_cell.length_a   1.000
_cell.length_b   1.000
_cell.length_c   1.000
_cell.angle_alpha   90.00
_cell.angle_beta   90.00
_cell.angle_gamma   90.00
#
_symmetry.space_group_name_H-M   'P 1'
#
loop_
_entity.id
_entity.type
_entity.pdbx_description
1 polymer ?
#
loop_
_entity_poly.entity_id
_entity_poly.type
_entity_poly.pdbx_seq_one_letter_code
_entity_poly.pdbx_strand_id
1 'polypeptide(L)'
;MPTLIGTSTEQMPLQDIAGKAGLVVVLGAAGGSAFYFLKGLRNAKGRRLAGGAQGVLANAPRVGQWAAWLGVVRAIHCAMEHANQEDDPINALIAWGGANALCSIRRGPLAAVLSGLKGAAFGGVVGIAMYSLNHFMAED
;
A
#
# COMPACT_ATOMS: atom_id res chain seq x y z
N MET A 1 28.38 -15.77 3.33
CA MET A 1 28.46 -14.78 4.44
C MET A 1 29.14 -13.53 3.90
N PRO A 2 28.61 -12.31 4.13
CA PRO A 2 28.02 -11.86 5.39
C PRO A 2 26.50 -12.00 5.44
N THR A 3 26.06 -12.66 6.50
CA THR A 3 24.71 -12.68 7.05
C THR A 3 24.55 -11.40 7.89
N LEU A 4 23.82 -10.41 7.37
CA LEU A 4 23.30 -9.27 8.13
C LEU A 4 21.76 -9.27 8.11
N ILE A 5 21.17 -10.45 8.27
CA ILE A 5 19.79 -10.58 8.69
C ILE A 5 19.89 -10.85 10.20
N GLY A 6 20.12 -9.78 10.95
CA GLY A 6 20.11 -9.84 12.40
C GLY A 6 18.70 -10.16 12.87
N THR A 7 18.51 -11.38 13.35
CA THR A 7 17.43 -11.69 14.28
C THR A 7 17.71 -10.95 15.59
N SER A 8 16.90 -9.96 15.96
CA SER A 8 16.72 -9.61 17.37
C SER A 8 15.46 -8.77 17.58
N THR A 9 14.60 -9.30 18.43
CA THR A 9 13.56 -8.68 19.24
C THR A 9 13.98 -7.33 19.85
N GLU A 10 13.89 -6.25 19.10
CA GLU A 10 13.99 -4.88 19.59
C GLU A 10 12.76 -4.11 19.10
N GLN A 11 12.13 -3.29 19.95
CA GLN A 11 11.04 -2.43 19.49
C GLN A 11 11.52 -1.65 18.27
N MET A 12 10.90 -1.87 17.11
CA MET A 12 11.27 -1.14 15.90
C MET A 12 11.16 0.35 16.22
N PRO A 13 12.26 1.12 16.19
CA PRO A 13 12.25 2.49 16.65
C PRO A 13 11.28 3.27 15.77
N LEU A 14 10.51 4.17 16.36
CA LEU A 14 9.42 4.88 15.68
C LEU A 14 9.85 5.54 14.35
N GLN A 15 11.13 5.92 14.27
CA GLN A 15 11.79 6.44 13.08
C GLN A 15 11.84 5.47 11.89
N ASP A 16 12.01 4.17 12.12
CA ASP A 16 12.06 3.17 11.04
C ASP A 16 10.65 2.86 10.52
N ILE A 17 9.65 2.83 11.41
CA ILE A 17 8.23 2.74 11.05
C ILE A 17 7.83 3.97 10.21
N ALA A 18 8.22 5.16 10.65
CA ALA A 18 7.96 6.40 9.92
C ALA A 18 8.67 6.44 8.56
N GLY A 19 9.92 5.94 8.48
CA GLY A 19 10.66 5.82 7.22
C GLY A 19 9.96 4.87 6.23
N LYS A 20 9.56 3.69 6.71
CA LYS A 20 8.83 2.69 5.93
C LYS A 20 7.46 3.19 5.46
N ALA A 21 6.70 3.84 6.34
CA ALA A 21 5.42 4.44 5.99
C ALA A 21 5.59 5.60 5.00
N GLY A 22 6.57 6.47 5.21
CA GLY A 22 6.90 7.59 4.33
C GLY A 22 7.27 7.13 2.92
N LEU A 23 8.10 6.10 2.80
CA LEU A 23 8.49 5.53 1.50
C LEU A 23 7.26 5.04 0.72
N VAL A 24 6.36 4.31 1.39
CA VAL A 24 5.16 3.76 0.76
C VAL A 24 4.15 4.87 0.38
N VAL A 25 4.06 5.93 1.18
CA VAL A 25 3.27 7.14 0.87
C VAL A 25 3.83 7.83 -0.37
N VAL A 26 5.15 7.99 -0.46
CA VAL A 26 5.82 8.58 -1.64
C VAL A 26 5.59 7.72 -2.88
N LEU A 27 5.73 6.39 -2.77
CA LEU A 27 5.46 5.47 -3.85
C LEU A 27 4.00 5.55 -4.32
N GLY A 28 3.06 5.69 -3.38
CA GLY A 28 1.65 5.89 -3.66
C GLY A 28 1.35 7.22 -4.35
N ALA A 29 1.98 8.30 -3.92
CA ALA A 29 1.87 9.61 -4.56
C ALA A 29 2.47 9.58 -5.98
N ALA A 30 3.64 8.96 -6.15
CA ALA A 30 4.29 8.79 -7.44
C ALA A 30 3.42 7.95 -8.40
N GLY A 31 2.94 6.77 -7.96
CA GLY A 31 2.07 5.92 -8.77
C GLY A 31 0.75 6.61 -9.14
N GLY A 32 0.10 7.27 -8.18
CA GLY A 32 -1.11 8.05 -8.42
C GLY A 32 -0.88 9.17 -9.43
N SER A 33 0.21 9.94 -9.28
CA SER A 33 0.57 11.02 -10.19
C SER A 33 0.84 10.51 -11.61
N ALA A 34 1.60 9.42 -11.76
CA ALA A 34 1.90 8.82 -13.06
C ALA A 34 0.63 8.34 -13.78
N PHE A 35 -0.31 7.72 -13.05
CA PHE A 35 -1.58 7.27 -13.60
C PHE A 35 -2.45 8.42 -14.11
N TYR A 36 -2.61 9.49 -13.30
CA TYR A 36 -3.40 10.65 -13.71
C TYR A 36 -2.70 11.50 -14.78
N PHE A 37 -1.36 11.51 -14.80
CA PHE A 37 -0.57 12.13 -15.85
C PHE A 37 -0.79 11.42 -17.19
N LEU A 38 -0.69 10.09 -17.22
CA LEU A 38 -0.91 9.30 -18.43
C LEU A 38 -2.37 9.40 -18.91
N LYS A 39 -3.32 9.44 -17.98
CA LYS A 39 -4.74 9.67 -18.30
C LYS A 39 -4.97 11.07 -18.89
N GLY A 40 -4.34 12.10 -18.34
CA GLY A 40 -4.40 13.47 -18.86
C GLY A 40 -3.74 13.60 -20.24
N LEU A 41 -2.61 12.92 -20.46
CA LEU A 41 -1.93 12.83 -21.75
C LEU A 41 -2.80 12.20 -22.84
N ARG A 42 -3.51 11.11 -22.51
CA ARG A 42 -4.42 10.42 -23.43
C ARG A 42 -5.66 11.24 -23.76
N ASN A 43 -6.16 12.05 -22.83
CA ASN A 43 -7.38 12.83 -23.01
C ASN A 43 -7.15 14.18 -23.73
N ALA A 44 -5.89 14.61 -23.91
CA ALA A 44 -5.57 15.91 -24.49
C ALA A 44 -5.46 15.87 -26.03
N LYS A 45 -6.31 16.66 -26.72
CA LYS A 45 -6.19 16.93 -28.16
C LYS A 45 -5.22 18.10 -28.40
N GLY A 46 -3.98 17.81 -28.77
CA GLY A 46 -2.99 18.82 -29.23
C GLY A 46 -1.95 19.26 -28.19
N ARG A 47 -2.32 19.54 -26.93
CA ARG A 47 -1.38 19.94 -25.85
C ARG A 47 -1.18 18.85 -24.81
N ARG A 48 -0.47 17.79 -25.20
CA ARG A 48 -0.34 16.54 -24.43
C ARG A 48 0.35 16.75 -23.06
N LEU A 49 1.48 17.47 -23.00
CA LEU A 49 2.21 17.69 -21.74
C LEU A 49 1.44 18.60 -20.76
N ALA A 50 0.88 19.71 -21.26
CA ALA A 50 0.07 20.60 -20.43
C ALA A 50 -1.24 19.92 -19.96
N GLY A 51 -1.88 19.13 -20.82
CA GLY A 51 -3.06 18.34 -20.46
C GLY A 51 -2.76 17.19 -19.48
N GLY A 52 -1.56 16.61 -19.55
CA GLY A 52 -1.05 15.68 -18.55
C GLY A 52 -0.87 16.34 -17.18
N ALA A 53 -0.17 17.47 -17.11
CA ALA A 53 0.03 18.22 -15.87
C ALA A 53 -1.29 18.71 -15.26
N GLN A 54 -2.18 19.26 -16.09
CA GLN A 54 -3.52 19.68 -15.68
C GLN A 54 -4.38 18.48 -15.23
N GLY A 55 -4.19 17.31 -15.85
CA GLY A 55 -4.82 16.06 -15.44
C GLY A 55 -4.38 15.59 -14.04
N VAL A 56 -3.11 15.74 -13.69
CA VAL A 56 -2.61 15.47 -12.33
C VAL A 56 -3.18 16.47 -11.34
N LEU A 57 -3.10 17.77 -11.63
CA LEU A 57 -3.57 18.82 -10.73
C LEU A 57 -5.07 18.74 -10.48
N ALA A 58 -5.88 18.50 -11.52
CA ALA A 58 -7.31 18.31 -11.40
C ALA A 58 -7.69 17.06 -10.56
N ASN A 59 -6.77 16.09 -10.44
CA ASN A 59 -6.95 14.88 -9.64
C ASN A 59 -6.00 14.83 -8.44
N ALA A 60 -5.40 15.96 -8.04
CA ALA A 60 -4.53 16.05 -6.87
C ALA A 60 -5.14 15.45 -5.59
N PRO A 61 -6.42 15.71 -5.23
CA PRO A 61 -7.02 15.06 -4.05
C PRO A 61 -7.13 13.53 -4.20
N ARG A 62 -7.24 13.02 -5.43
CA ARG A 62 -7.26 11.57 -5.68
C ARG A 62 -5.88 10.96 -5.56
N VAL A 63 -4.82 11.64 -6.02
CA VAL A 63 -3.43 11.21 -5.79
C VAL A 63 -3.13 11.15 -4.29
N GLY A 64 -3.59 12.14 -3.52
CA GLY A 64 -3.51 12.12 -2.06
C GLY A 64 -4.27 10.95 -1.44
N GLN A 65 -5.43 10.58 -1.99
CA GLN A 65 -6.16 9.39 -1.54
C GLN A 65 -5.38 8.09 -1.78
N TRP A 66 -4.66 7.95 -2.91
CA TRP A 66 -3.78 6.80 -3.16
C TRP A 66 -2.62 6.73 -2.17
N ALA A 67 -1.96 7.86 -1.92
CA ALA A 67 -0.86 7.96 -0.97
C ALA A 67 -1.32 7.65 0.47
N ALA A 68 -2.46 8.19 0.89
CA ALA A 68 -3.04 7.94 2.21
C ALA A 68 -3.45 6.47 2.39
N TRP A 69 -4.09 5.88 1.37
CA TRP A 69 -4.48 4.47 1.41
C TRP A 69 -3.27 3.55 1.61
N LEU A 70 -2.19 3.76 0.85
CA LEU A 70 -0.97 2.96 0.98
C LEU A 70 -0.23 3.20 2.31
N GLY A 71 -0.22 4.44 2.81
CA GLY A 71 0.30 4.75 4.14
C GLY A 71 -0.45 4.01 5.26
N VAL A 72 -1.78 3.94 5.18
CA VAL A 72 -2.61 3.20 6.15
C VAL A 72 -2.34 1.70 6.07
N VAL A 73 -2.24 1.12 4.87
CA VAL A 73 -1.87 -0.31 4.69
C VAL A 73 -0.53 -0.62 5.36
N ARG A 74 0.48 0.24 5.17
CA ARG A 74 1.80 0.06 5.78
C ARG A 74 1.78 0.22 7.30
N ALA A 75 1.02 1.21 7.81
CA ALA A 75 0.87 1.42 9.24
C ALA A 75 0.24 0.20 9.93
N ILE A 76 -0.78 -0.41 9.32
CA ILE A 76 -1.42 -1.61 9.87
C ILE A 76 -0.48 -2.83 9.79
N HIS A 77 0.31 -2.98 8.71
CA HIS A 77 1.35 -4.03 8.66
C HIS A 77 2.35 -3.90 9.82
N CYS A 78 2.92 -2.71 10.05
CA CYS A 78 3.86 -2.52 11.15
C CYS A 78 3.21 -2.76 12.52
N ALA A 79 1.93 -2.43 12.69
CA ALA A 79 1.20 -2.70 13.94
C ALA A 79 0.98 -4.20 14.18
N MET A 80 0.68 -4.97 13.12
CA MET A 80 0.48 -6.42 13.19
C MET A 80 1.81 -7.17 13.36
N GLU A 81 2.87 -6.76 12.65
CA GLU A 81 4.24 -7.26 12.83
C GLU A 81 4.71 -7.04 14.28
N HIS A 82 4.39 -5.86 14.85
CA HIS A 82 4.71 -5.55 16.24
C HIS A 82 3.92 -6.41 17.26
N ALA A 83 2.67 -6.75 16.94
CA ALA A 83 1.79 -7.50 17.83
C ALA A 83 2.07 -9.02 17.84
N ASN A 84 2.31 -9.61 16.66
CA ASN A 84 2.40 -11.08 16.53
C ASN A 84 3.83 -11.62 16.34
N GLN A 85 4.83 -10.79 16.03
CA GLN A 85 6.23 -11.21 15.78
C GLN A 85 6.42 -12.28 14.68
N GLU A 86 5.36 -12.69 13.98
CA GLU A 86 5.37 -13.66 12.86
C GLU A 86 4.88 -13.01 11.55
N ASP A 87 5.59 -13.28 10.46
CA ASP A 87 5.25 -12.84 9.09
C ASP A 87 4.22 -13.79 8.45
N ASP A 88 3.01 -13.84 9.02
CA ASP A 88 1.95 -14.69 8.47
C ASP A 88 1.22 -14.05 7.29
N PRO A 89 0.85 -14.84 6.25
CA PRO A 89 0.04 -14.35 5.13
C PRO A 89 -1.35 -13.83 5.57
N ILE A 90 -1.81 -14.23 6.76
CA ILE A 90 -3.04 -13.73 7.38
C ILE A 90 -2.87 -12.27 7.85
N ASN A 91 -1.68 -11.86 8.29
CA ASN A 91 -1.41 -10.48 8.71
C ASN A 91 -1.54 -9.52 7.51
N ALA A 92 -1.10 -9.97 6.32
CA ALA A 92 -1.33 -9.23 5.08
C ALA A 92 -2.83 -9.11 4.80
N LEU A 93 -3.60 -10.19 4.89
CA LEU A 93 -5.05 -10.14 4.67
C LEU A 93 -5.76 -9.14 5.60
N ILE A 94 -5.43 -9.16 6.90
CA ILE A 94 -6.02 -8.25 7.88
C ILE A 94 -5.60 -6.81 7.62
N ALA A 95 -4.35 -6.55 7.28
CA ALA A 95 -3.87 -5.20 7.05
C ALA A 95 -4.48 -4.56 5.80
N TRP A 96 -4.52 -5.29 4.68
CA TRP A 96 -5.15 -4.82 3.45
C TRP A 96 -6.68 -4.68 3.62
N GLY A 97 -7.33 -5.60 4.33
CA GLY A 97 -8.75 -5.52 4.64
C GLY A 97 -9.10 -4.36 5.56
N GLY A 98 -8.38 -4.22 6.68
CA GLY A 98 -8.55 -3.16 7.68
C GLY A 98 -8.31 -1.77 7.09
N ALA A 99 -7.27 -1.61 6.28
CA ALA A 99 -7.01 -0.35 5.59
C ALA A 99 -8.15 0.03 4.64
N ASN A 100 -8.66 -0.93 3.85
CA ASN A 100 -9.75 -0.67 2.90
C ASN A 100 -11.08 -0.37 3.60
N ALA A 101 -11.35 -1.04 4.72
CA ALA A 101 -12.51 -0.75 5.55
C ALA A 101 -12.40 0.66 6.16
N LEU A 102 -11.23 1.02 6.69
CA LEU A 102 -10.99 2.33 7.30
C LEU A 102 -11.11 3.48 6.29
N CYS A 103 -10.55 3.32 5.09
CA CYS A 103 -10.66 4.33 4.04
C CYS A 103 -12.09 4.49 3.50
N SER A 104 -12.92 3.44 3.55
CA SER A 104 -14.31 3.45 3.07
C SER A 104 -15.34 3.75 4.15
N ILE A 105 -14.95 3.91 5.42
CA ILE A 105 -15.89 4.16 6.52
C ILE A 105 -16.73 5.42 6.33
N ARG A 106 -16.14 6.44 5.68
CA ARG A 106 -16.82 7.70 5.34
C ARG A 106 -17.90 7.56 4.26
N ARG A 107 -17.91 6.44 3.53
CA ARG A 107 -18.90 6.14 2.47
C ARG A 107 -20.06 5.29 2.98
N GLY A 108 -20.08 4.96 4.27
CA GLY A 108 -21.12 4.18 4.94
C GLY A 108 -20.61 2.81 5.42
N PRO A 109 -21.26 2.22 6.44
CA PRO A 109 -20.81 0.97 7.06
C PRO A 109 -20.83 -0.22 6.07
N LEU A 110 -21.85 -0.29 5.22
CA LEU A 110 -21.96 -1.33 4.19
C LEU A 110 -20.86 -1.20 3.12
N ALA A 111 -20.51 0.02 2.73
CA ALA A 111 -19.40 0.28 1.82
C ALA A 111 -18.03 -0.05 2.46
N ALA A 112 -17.89 0.13 3.78
CA ALA A 112 -16.70 -0.24 4.52
C ALA A 112 -16.49 -1.76 4.56
N VAL A 113 -17.55 -2.53 4.83
CA VAL A 113 -17.48 -4.01 4.85
C VAL A 113 -17.15 -4.56 3.46
N LEU A 114 -17.83 -4.10 2.42
CA LEU A 114 -17.57 -4.55 1.05
C LEU A 114 -16.16 -4.16 0.57
N SER A 115 -15.71 -2.96 0.91
CA SER A 115 -14.34 -2.53 0.59
C SER A 115 -13.31 -3.35 1.35
N GLY A 116 -13.56 -3.60 2.64
CA GLY A 116 -12.73 -4.43 3.50
C GLY A 116 -12.58 -5.85 2.98
N LEU A 117 -13.70 -6.50 2.59
CA LEU A 117 -13.68 -7.83 1.96
C LEU A 117 -12.83 -7.85 0.68
N LYS A 118 -13.00 -6.86 -0.20
CA LYS A 118 -12.20 -6.76 -1.42
C LYS A 118 -10.71 -6.51 -1.11
N GLY A 119 -10.43 -5.72 -0.09
CA GLY A 119 -9.06 -5.47 0.39
C GLY A 119 -8.43 -6.73 0.99
N ALA A 120 -9.18 -7.46 1.80
CA ALA A 120 -8.76 -8.71 2.42
C ALA A 120 -8.45 -9.79 1.37
N ALA A 121 -9.31 -9.94 0.36
CA ALA A 121 -9.08 -10.85 -0.75
C ALA A 121 -7.78 -10.51 -1.50
N PHE A 122 -7.55 -9.22 -1.77
CA PHE A 122 -6.31 -8.77 -2.42
C PHE A 122 -5.08 -9.02 -1.54
N GLY A 123 -5.13 -8.66 -0.26
CA GLY A 123 -4.04 -8.89 0.69
C GLY A 123 -3.72 -10.37 0.89
N GLY A 124 -4.73 -11.23 0.92
CA GLY A 124 -4.53 -12.69 0.99
C GLY A 124 -3.81 -13.23 -0.24
N VAL A 125 -4.19 -12.81 -1.44
CA VAL A 125 -3.50 -13.21 -2.68
C VAL A 125 -2.05 -12.74 -2.67
N VAL A 126 -1.79 -11.49 -2.26
CA VAL A 126 -0.42 -10.94 -2.18
C VAL A 126 0.41 -11.70 -1.14
N GLY A 127 -0.15 -11.96 0.05
CA GLY A 127 0.53 -12.70 1.11
C GLY A 127 0.89 -14.13 0.70
N ILE A 128 -0.07 -14.85 0.08
CA ILE A 128 0.16 -16.22 -0.42
C ILE A 128 1.22 -16.21 -1.53
N ALA A 129 1.13 -15.28 -2.49
CA ALA A 129 2.11 -15.18 -3.57
C ALA A 129 3.52 -14.93 -3.03
N MET A 130 3.66 -14.08 -2.02
CA MET A 130 4.95 -13.78 -1.41
C MET A 130 5.51 -14.98 -0.62
N TYR A 131 4.64 -15.69 0.11
CA TYR A 131 5.01 -16.93 0.78
C TYR A 131 5.48 -17.99 -0.22
N SER A 132 4.76 -18.19 -1.32
CA SER A 132 5.17 -19.10 -2.40
C SER A 132 6.50 -18.71 -3.02
N LEU A 133 6.73 -17.42 -3.30
CA LEU A 133 8.00 -16.93 -3.87
C LEU A 133 9.18 -17.18 -2.93
N ASN A 134 9.00 -16.94 -1.63
CA ASN A 134 10.03 -17.21 -0.63
C ASN A 134 10.34 -18.71 -0.52
N HIS A 135 9.32 -19.56 -0.69
CA HIS A 135 9.51 -21.01 -0.72
C HIS A 135 10.33 -21.45 -1.94
N PHE A 136 10.00 -20.97 -3.14
CA PHE A 136 10.76 -21.29 -4.36
C PHE A 136 12.21 -20.78 -4.30
N MET A 137 12.43 -19.57 -3.76
CA MET A 137 13.78 -19.00 -3.60
C MET A 137 14.63 -19.72 -2.53
N ALA A 138 14.02 -20.52 -1.66
CA ALA A 138 14.73 -21.32 -0.67
C ALA A 138 15.19 -22.68 -1.22
N GLU A 139 14.74 -23.06 -2.43
CA GLU A 139 15.11 -24.30 -3.11
C GLU A 139 16.28 -24.14 -4.10
N ASP A 140 16.78 -22.90 -4.32
CA ASP A 140 17.98 -22.56 -5.12
C ASP A 140 19.22 -22.26 -4.25
#